data_AF-A0A0U3T154-F1
#
_entry.id   AF-A0A0U3T154-F1
#
_cell.length_a   1.000
_cell.length_b   1.000
_cell.length_c   1.000
_cell.angle_alpha   90.00
_cell.angle_beta   90.00
_cell.angle_gamma   90.00
#
_symmetry.space_group_name_H-M   'P 1'
#
loop_
_entity.id
_entity.type
_entity.pdbx_description
1 polymer ?
#
loop_
_entity_poly.entity_id
_entity_poly.type
_entity_poly.pdbx_seq_one_letter_code
_entity_poly.pdbx_strand_id
1 'polypeptide(L)' 'MKHSRDHITVGIVTLPYSIILAGWIMPDGSVIHNPVAAQNAAERLNSAHRTFH' A
#
# COMPACT_ATOMS: atom_id res chain seq x y z
N MET A 1 -12.15 -6.58 -2.41
CA MET A 1 -11.12 -6.68 -3.46
C MET A 1 -11.65 -7.63 -4.54
N LYS A 2 -12.22 -7.10 -5.64
CA LYS A 2 -12.83 -7.94 -6.70
C LYS A 2 -11.82 -8.32 -7.80
N HIS A 3 -10.66 -7.68 -7.80
CA HIS A 3 -9.50 -8.03 -8.62
C HIS A 3 -8.22 -7.96 -7.77
N SER A 4 -7.35 -8.96 -7.91
CA SER A 4 -6.04 -9.03 -7.26
C SER A 4 -5.03 -7.95 -7.72
N ARG A 5 -5.49 -6.95 -8.51
CA ARG A 5 -4.69 -5.85 -9.07
C ARG A 5 -5.19 -4.47 -8.61
N ASP A 6 -6.12 -4.45 -7.66
CA ASP A 6 -6.70 -3.21 -7.17
C ASP A 6 -5.67 -2.44 -6.32
N HIS A 7 -5.67 -1.12 -6.45
CA HIS A 7 -4.77 -0.26 -5.69
C HIS A 7 -5.22 -0.23 -4.23
N ILE A 8 -4.28 -0.32 -3.29
CA ILE A 8 -4.60 -0.30 -1.86
C ILE A 8 -4.56 1.16 -1.41
N THR A 9 -5.72 1.71 -1.04
CA THR A 9 -5.83 3.08 -0.51
C THR A 9 -6.23 3.03 0.95
N VAL A 10 -5.43 3.65 1.81
CA VAL A 10 -5.65 3.72 3.25
C VAL A 10 -5.45 5.16 3.72
N GLY A 11 -6.55 5.85 3.98
CA GLY A 11 -6.52 7.26 4.38
C GLY A 11 -5.84 8.10 3.31
N ILE A 12 -4.69 8.70 3.64
CA ILE A 12 -3.89 9.51 2.69
C ILE A 12 -2.92 8.68 1.85
N VAL A 13 -2.65 7.44 2.28
CA VAL A 13 -1.61 6.60 1.68
C VAL A 13 -2.24 5.71 0.62
N THR A 14 -1.71 5.80 -0.61
CA THR A 14 -2.13 4.95 -1.71
C THR A 14 -0.94 4.13 -2.20
N LEU A 15 -1.09 2.81 -2.19
CA LEU A 15 -0.14 1.85 -2.74
C LEU A 15 -0.62 1.39 -4.13
N PRO A 16 -0.01 1.89 -5.21
CA PRO A 16 -0.33 1.45 -6.55
C PRO A 16 0.14 0.02 -6.78
N TYR A 17 -0.69 -0.78 -7.47
CA TYR A 17 -0.30 -2.11 -7.90
C TYR A 17 0.50 -2.01 -9.20
N SER A 18 1.70 -2.58 -9.21
CA SER A 18 2.52 -2.71 -10.40
C SER A 18 2.36 -4.10 -11.00
N ILE A 19 1.92 -4.13 -12.26
CA ILE A 19 1.78 -5.37 -13.02
C ILE A 19 3.16 -5.95 -13.38
N ILE A 20 4.15 -5.10 -13.60
CA ILE A 20 5.52 -5.51 -13.98
C ILE A 20 6.19 -6.26 -12.84
N LEU A 21 6.02 -5.78 -11.61
CA LEU A 21 6.58 -6.38 -10.40
C LEU A 21 5.59 -7.38 -9.77
N ALA A 22 4.37 -7.46 -10.28
CA ALA A 22 3.26 -8.27 -9.75
C ALA A 22 2.97 -8.02 -8.26
N GLY A 23 3.09 -6.76 -7.81
CA GLY A 23 2.92 -6.38 -6.40
C GLY A 23 2.63 -4.90 -6.20
N TRP A 24 2.34 -4.52 -4.96
CA TRP A 24 2.07 -3.16 -4.53
C TRP A 24 3.36 -2.41 -4.22
N ILE A 25 3.56 -1.26 -4.87
CA ILE A 25 4.74 -0.42 -4.66
C ILE A 25 4.51 0.48 -3.45
N MET A 26 5.44 0.44 -2.51
CA MET A 26 5.52 1.32 -1.36
C MET A 26 6.09 2.68 -1.75
N PRO A 27 5.75 3.76 -1.02
CA PRO A 27 6.35 5.08 -1.24
C PRO A 27 7.87 5.10 -1.03
N ASP A 28 8.42 4.11 -0.31
CA ASP A 28 9.86 3.88 -0.14
C ASP A 28 10.52 3.19 -1.37
N GLY A 29 9.72 2.71 -2.34
CA GLY A 29 10.20 1.98 -3.52
C GLY A 29 10.22 0.45 -3.35
N SER A 30 10.02 -0.04 -2.11
CA SER A 30 9.84 -1.47 -1.82
C SER A 30 8.56 -2.04 -2.46
N VAL A 31 8.56 -3.31 -2.89
CA VAL A 31 7.38 -3.97 -3.48
C VAL A 31 6.87 -5.06 -2.56
N ILE A 32 5.58 -5.04 -2.26
CA ILE A 32 4.90 -6.07 -1.46
C ILE A 32 4.00 -6.88 -2.37
N HIS A 33 4.12 -8.21 -2.37
CA HIS A 33 3.25 -9.09 -3.16
C HIS A 33 2.03 -9.60 -2.39
N ASN A 34 2.03 -9.42 -1.06
CA ASN A 34 0.96 -9.89 -0.21
C ASN A 34 -0.04 -8.75 0.06
N PRO A 35 -1.30 -8.85 -0.38
CA PRO A 35 -2.28 -7.77 -0.26
C PRO A 35 -2.53 -7.36 1.19
N VAL A 36 -2.53 -8.31 2.13
CA VAL A 36 -2.73 -8.03 3.56
C VAL A 36 -1.54 -7.26 4.15
N ALA A 37 -0.32 -7.64 3.75
CA ALA A 37 0.88 -6.94 4.19
C ALA A 37 0.95 -5.51 3.60
N ALA A 38 0.52 -5.33 2.36
CA ALA A 38 0.44 -4.02 1.71
C ALA A 38 -0.61 -3.14 2.41
N GLN A 39 -1.78 -3.68 2.75
CA GLN A 39 -2.78 -2.99 3.55
C GLN A 39 -2.22 -2.52 4.91
N ASN A 40 -1.57 -3.43 5.64
CA ASN A 40 -0.99 -3.12 6.96
C ASN A 40 0.15 -2.10 6.86
N ALA A 41 0.97 -2.17 5.80
CA ALA A 41 2.00 -1.18 5.53
C ALA A 41 1.40 0.21 5.24
N ALA A 42 0.34 0.28 4.43
CA ALA A 42 -0.37 1.52 4.17
C ALA A 42 -1.03 2.09 5.45
N GLU A 43 -1.63 1.24 6.30
CA GLU A 43 -2.17 1.64 7.61
C GLU A 43 -1.10 2.17 8.56
N ARG A 44 0.07 1.53 8.63
CA ARG A 44 1.21 2.00 9.41
C ARG A 44 1.69 3.37 8.93
N LEU A 45 1.81 3.57 7.63
CA LEU A 45 2.23 4.85 7.05
C LEU A 45 1.19 5.95 7.29
N ASN A 46 -0.09 5.64 7.12
CA ASN A 46 -1.19 6.56 7.37
C ASN A 46 -1.26 6.95 8.86
N SER A 47 -0.99 6.00 9.76
CA SER A 47 -0.92 6.25 11.21
C SER A 47 0.28 7.11 11.57
N ALA A 48 1.46 6.83 11.00
CA ALA A 48 2.67 7.63 11.21
C ALA A 48 2.50 9.08 10.73
N HIS A 49 1.84 9.28 9.59
CA HIS A 49 1.51 10.62 9.09
C HIS A 49 0.56 11.38 10.03
N ARG A 50 -0.35 10.66 10.71
CA ARG A 50 -1.35 11.27 11.60
C ARG A 50 -0.78 11.68 12.97
N THR A 51 0.36 11.15 13.38
CA THR A 51 0.99 11.43 14.69
C THR A 51 1.72 12.79 14.74
N PHE A 52 1.85 13.49 13.61
CA PHE A 52 2.49 14.81 13.56
C PHE A 52 1.54 16.01 13.72
N HIS A 53 0.34 15.79 14.27
CA HIS A 53 -0.62 16.86 14.58
C HIS A 53 -0.79 17.10 16.07
#